data_AF-A0A428VVC6-F1
#
_entry.id   AF-A0A428VVC6-F1
#
_cell.length_a   1.000
_cell.length_b   1.000
_cell.length_c   1.000
_cell.angle_alpha   90.00
_cell.angle_beta   90.00
_cell.angle_gamma   90.00
#
_symmetry.space_group_name_H-M   'P 1'
#
loop_
_entity.id
_entity.type
_entity.pdbx_description
1 polymer ?
#
loop_
_entity_poly.entity_id
_entity_poly.type
_entity_poly.pdbx_seq_one_letter_code
_entity_poly.pdbx_strand_id
1 'polypeptide(L)'
;MDDPVPAERPEPGRGLAIADASYDWYRSHAIRSRRWYKVSEVGMLALSASIPVIAAISATSTVPLAIIGAVLVVGSGLRSVFHWQDNYLRYSTAREAIDAERRLYHIGAEPYADAATREETLVRAVTRIEQGELTTWTRVAAEKPRT
;
A
#
# COMPACT_ATOMS: atom_id res chain seq x y z
N MET A 1 40.14 -27.88 -10.52
CA MET A 1 39.92 -27.46 -9.13
C MET A 1 39.80 -25.96 -9.22
N ASP A 2 38.59 -25.48 -9.54
CA ASP A 2 38.32 -24.05 -9.67
C ASP A 2 38.34 -23.44 -8.27
N ASP A 3 39.20 -22.44 -8.07
CA ASP A 3 39.15 -21.64 -6.86
C ASP A 3 37.75 -21.00 -6.73
N PRO A 4 37.15 -20.99 -5.53
CA PRO A 4 35.90 -20.29 -5.33
C PRO A 4 36.12 -18.81 -5.65
N VAL A 5 35.34 -18.29 -6.59
CA VAL A 5 35.29 -16.85 -6.89
C VAL A 5 35.08 -16.11 -5.58
N PRO A 6 36.02 -15.24 -5.16
CA PRO A 6 35.85 -14.46 -3.94
C PRO A 6 34.52 -13.71 -4.05
N ALA A 7 33.66 -13.85 -3.03
CA ALA A 7 32.42 -13.07 -2.99
C ALA A 7 32.79 -11.59 -3.13
N GLU A 8 32.45 -10.98 -4.26
CA GLU A 8 32.63 -9.55 -4.48
C GLU A 8 31.97 -8.84 -3.30
N ARG A 9 32.77 -8.03 -2.58
CA ARG A 9 32.22 -7.25 -1.48
C ARG A 9 31.14 -6.35 -2.05
N PRO A 10 29.94 -6.30 -1.44
CA PRO A 10 28.87 -5.46 -1.94
C PRO A 10 29.35 -4.02 -2.05
N GLU A 11 29.16 -3.42 -3.24
CA GLU A 11 29.46 -2.01 -3.50
C GLU A 11 28.84 -1.14 -2.39
N PRO A 12 29.61 -0.25 -1.73
CA PRO A 12 29.11 0.57 -0.65
C PRO A 12 27.91 1.41 -1.11
N GLY A 13 26.82 1.38 -0.34
CA GLY A 13 25.58 2.10 -0.63
C GLY A 13 24.57 1.36 -1.51
N ARG A 14 24.89 0.16 -2.03
CA ARG A 14 23.96 -0.61 -2.87
C ARG A 14 22.69 -1.06 -2.12
N GLY A 15 22.82 -1.50 -0.87
CA GLY A 15 21.69 -1.91 -0.05
C GLY A 15 20.78 -0.73 0.30
N LEU A 16 21.36 0.45 0.53
CA LEU A 16 20.60 1.68 0.73
C LEU A 16 19.81 2.07 -0.53
N ALA A 17 20.41 1.97 -1.72
CA ALA A 17 19.71 2.25 -2.99
C ALA A 17 18.52 1.32 -3.22
N ILE A 18 18.65 0.03 -2.84
CA ILE A 18 17.53 -0.93 -2.88
C ILE A 18 16.43 -0.50 -1.90
N ALA A 19 16.79 -0.14 -0.66
CA ALA A 19 15.83 0.33 0.35
C ALA A 19 15.10 1.60 -0.08
N ASP A 20 15.80 2.55 -0.72
CA ASP A 20 15.22 3.79 -1.26
C ASP A 20 14.21 3.49 -2.38
N ALA A 21 14.55 2.59 -3.30
CA ALA A 21 13.65 2.18 -4.38
C ALA A 21 12.36 1.55 -3.83
N SER A 22 12.47 0.65 -2.85
CA SER A 22 11.31 0.04 -2.18
C SER A 22 10.49 1.11 -1.43
N TYR A 23 11.14 2.02 -0.70
CA TYR A 23 10.46 3.13 -0.02
C TYR A 23 9.63 3.99 -0.98
N ASP A 24 10.20 4.39 -2.11
CA ASP A 24 9.50 5.25 -3.09
C ASP A 24 8.34 4.52 -3.78
N TRP A 25 8.52 3.23 -4.05
CA TRP A 25 7.43 2.38 -4.53
C TRP A 25 6.26 2.36 -3.54
N TYR A 26 6.51 2.04 -2.26
CA TYR A 26 5.47 2.01 -1.24
C TYR A 26 4.84 3.38 -1.00
N ARG A 27 5.63 4.45 -1.00
CA ARG A 27 5.15 5.82 -0.85
C ARG A 27 4.19 6.22 -1.96
N SER A 28 4.58 5.98 -3.22
CA SER A 28 3.73 6.32 -4.38
C SER A 28 2.42 5.54 -4.38
N HIS A 29 2.45 4.25 -4.04
CA HIS A 29 1.26 3.40 -3.95
C HIS A 29 0.36 3.79 -2.78
N ALA A 30 0.91 4.12 -1.60
CA ALA A 30 0.14 4.65 -0.48
C ALA A 30 -0.59 5.95 -0.85
N ILE A 31 0.10 6.90 -1.51
CA ILE A 31 -0.50 8.17 -1.94
C ILE A 31 -1.64 7.93 -2.93
N ARG A 32 -1.44 7.05 -3.91
CA ARG A 32 -2.47 6.72 -4.90
C ARG A 32 -3.69 6.09 -4.24
N SER A 33 -3.51 5.10 -3.37
CA SER A 33 -4.60 4.45 -2.64
C SER A 33 -5.36 5.44 -1.75
N ARG A 34 -4.64 6.33 -1.05
CA ARG A 34 -5.26 7.39 -0.23
C ARG A 34 -6.12 8.34 -1.06
N ARG A 35 -5.65 8.73 -2.25
CA ARG A 35 -6.40 9.61 -3.16
C ARG A 35 -7.70 8.95 -3.61
N TRP A 36 -7.63 7.71 -4.10
CA TRP A 36 -8.83 6.96 -4.52
C TRP A 36 -9.81 6.77 -3.37
N TYR A 37 -9.32 6.36 -2.20
CA TYR A 37 -10.15 6.25 -1.00
C TYR A 37 -10.92 7.54 -0.69
N LYS A 38 -10.21 8.67 -0.64
CA LYS A 38 -10.83 9.98 -0.34
C LYS A 38 -11.82 10.43 -1.41
N VAL A 39 -11.48 10.28 -2.68
CA VAL A 39 -12.37 10.69 -3.78
C VAL A 39 -13.65 9.86 -3.76
N SER A 40 -13.55 8.55 -3.53
CA SER A 40 -14.71 7.68 -3.45
C SER A 40 -15.59 7.97 -2.23
N GLU A 41 -15.00 8.16 -1.05
CA GLU A 41 -15.73 8.56 0.17
C GLU A 41 -16.47 9.88 -0.01
N VAL A 42 -15.75 10.92 -0.45
CA VAL A 42 -16.32 12.25 -0.62
C VAL A 42 -17.38 12.25 -1.72
N GLY A 43 -17.15 11.52 -2.81
CA GLY A 43 -18.11 11.37 -3.90
C GLY A 43 -19.40 10.68 -3.46
N MET A 44 -19.30 9.58 -2.71
CA MET A 44 -20.47 8.88 -2.16
C MET A 44 -21.23 9.75 -1.17
N LEU A 45 -20.52 10.49 -0.32
CA LEU A 45 -21.13 11.39 0.65
C LEU A 45 -21.87 12.53 -0.05
N ALA A 46 -21.27 13.13 -1.09
CA ALA A 46 -21.90 14.18 -1.89
C ALA A 46 -23.15 13.67 -2.62
N LEU A 47 -23.07 12.48 -3.24
CA LEU A 47 -24.22 11.84 -3.89
C LEU A 47 -25.34 11.56 -2.90
N SER A 48 -25.00 11.02 -1.71
CA SER A 48 -25.99 10.75 -0.66
C SER A 48 -26.66 12.03 -0.17
N ALA A 49 -25.89 13.10 0.02
CA ALA A 49 -26.41 14.42 0.42
C ALA A 49 -27.30 15.06 -0.65
N SER A 50 -27.14 14.69 -1.93
CA SER A 50 -27.97 15.20 -3.02
C SER A 50 -29.36 14.53 -3.11
N ILE A 51 -29.54 13.37 -2.49
CA ILE A 51 -30.80 12.59 -2.56
C ILE A 51 -32.01 13.42 -2.08
N PRO A 52 -31.99 14.07 -0.89
CA PRO A 52 -33.14 14.85 -0.42
C PRO A 52 -33.45 16.04 -1.31
N VAL A 53 -32.42 16.72 -1.83
CA VAL A 53 -32.57 17.87 -2.73
C VAL A 53 -33.26 17.44 -4.03
N ILE A 54 -32.82 16.33 -4.62
CA ILE A 54 -33.38 15.79 -5.85
C ILE A 54 -34.80 15.28 -5.63
N ALA A 55 -35.06 14.64 -4.50
CA ALA A 55 -36.40 14.21 -4.11
C ALA A 55 -37.37 15.40 -3.96
N ALA A 56 -36.90 16.53 -3.42
CA ALA A 56 -37.71 17.73 -3.25
C ALA A 56 -38.06 18.42 -4.59
N ILE A 57 -37.14 18.45 -5.55
CA ILE A 57 -37.34 19.15 -6.84
C ILE A 57 -37.93 18.24 -7.94
N SER A 58 -37.74 16.92 -7.86
CA SER A 58 -38.11 15.96 -8.91
C SER A 58 -39.41 15.23 -8.59
N ALA A 59 -40.47 15.98 -8.27
CA ALA A 59 -41.76 15.41 -7.84
C ALA A 59 -42.43 14.48 -8.87
N THR A 60 -42.07 14.59 -10.16
CA THR A 60 -42.73 13.85 -11.26
C THR A 60 -41.85 12.79 -11.92
N SER A 61 -40.52 12.83 -11.72
CA SER A 61 -39.59 11.90 -12.39
C SER A 61 -38.64 11.25 -11.38
N THR A 62 -38.65 9.92 -11.34
CA THR A 62 -37.77 9.10 -10.49
C THR A 62 -36.42 8.80 -11.13
N VAL A 63 -36.24 9.15 -12.41
CA VAL A 63 -35.02 8.86 -13.18
C VAL A 63 -33.75 9.40 -12.49
N PRO A 64 -33.70 10.66 -11.98
CA PRO A 64 -32.50 11.17 -11.32
C PRO A 64 -32.11 10.38 -10.06
N LEU A 65 -33.11 9.96 -9.28
CA LEU A 65 -32.89 9.14 -8.08
C LEU A 65 -32.40 7.74 -8.44
N ALA A 66 -32.93 7.14 -9.51
CA ALA A 66 -32.48 5.83 -10.01
C ALA A 66 -31.01 5.88 -10.46
N ILE A 67 -30.60 6.94 -11.16
CA ILE A 67 -29.20 7.14 -11.58
C ILE A 67 -28.28 7.24 -10.35
N ILE A 68 -28.65 8.04 -9.35
CA ILE A 68 -27.85 8.15 -8.11
C ILE A 68 -27.73 6.83 -7.39
N GLY A 69 -28.84 6.09 -7.26
CA GLY A 69 -28.84 4.75 -6.67
C GLY A 69 -27.88 3.81 -7.39
N ALA A 70 -27.91 3.80 -8.73
CA ALA A 70 -26.99 2.99 -9.53
C ALA A 70 -25.52 3.38 -9.31
N VAL A 71 -25.20 4.68 -9.28
CA VAL A 71 -23.83 5.16 -9.04
C VAL A 71 -23.35 4.80 -7.64
N LEU A 72 -24.22 4.91 -6.62
CA LEU A 72 -23.88 4.52 -5.24
C LEU A 72 -23.57 3.01 -5.14
N VAL A 73 -24.37 2.16 -5.78
CA VAL A 73 -24.15 0.70 -5.80
C VAL A 73 -22.83 0.37 -6.52
N VAL A 74 -22.62 0.92 -7.71
CA VAL A 74 -21.38 0.71 -8.47
C VAL A 74 -20.16 1.20 -7.68
N GLY A 75 -20.23 2.39 -7.10
CA GLY A 75 -19.16 2.94 -6.28
C GLY A 75 -18.85 2.06 -5.07
N SER A 76 -19.89 1.60 -4.36
CA SER A 76 -19.74 0.72 -3.18
C SER A 76 -19.07 -0.60 -3.57
N GLY A 77 -19.51 -1.20 -4.68
CA GLY A 77 -18.87 -2.39 -5.25
C GLY A 77 -17.41 -2.14 -5.61
N LEU A 78 -17.10 -1.01 -6.24
CA LEU A 78 -15.75 -0.62 -6.62
C LEU A 78 -14.82 -0.51 -5.40
N ARG A 79 -15.31 0.11 -4.32
CA ARG A 79 -14.60 0.19 -3.04
C ARG A 79 -14.36 -1.19 -2.45
N SER A 80 -15.37 -2.06 -2.47
CA SER A 80 -15.27 -3.43 -1.96
C SER A 80 -14.31 -4.29 -2.78
N VAL A 81 -14.15 -4.03 -4.08
CA VAL A 81 -13.24 -4.80 -4.95
C VAL A 81 -11.80 -4.31 -4.81
N PHE A 82 -11.59 -2.99 -4.75
CA PHE A 82 -10.24 -2.44 -4.76
C PHE A 82 -9.62 -2.20 -3.38
N HIS A 83 -10.39 -2.29 -2.30
CA HIS A 83 -9.86 -2.21 -0.93
C HIS A 83 -8.92 -1.01 -0.73
N TRP A 84 -9.25 0.17 -1.27
CA TRP A 84 -8.33 1.32 -1.28
C TRP A 84 -7.88 1.75 0.12
N GLN A 85 -8.74 1.61 1.12
CA GLN A 85 -8.41 1.90 2.51
C GLN A 85 -7.35 0.93 3.05
N ASP A 86 -7.57 -0.38 2.89
CA ASP A 86 -6.65 -1.42 3.35
C ASP A 86 -5.31 -1.32 2.63
N ASN A 87 -5.34 -1.09 1.31
CA ASN A 87 -4.16 -0.85 0.50
C ASN A 87 -3.39 0.38 0.98
N TYR A 88 -4.07 1.50 1.27
CA TYR A 88 -3.43 2.70 1.81
C TYR A 88 -2.72 2.41 3.13
N LEU A 89 -3.40 1.74 4.07
CA LEU A 89 -2.82 1.42 5.36
C LEU A 89 -1.62 0.48 5.21
N ARG A 90 -1.78 -0.60 4.45
CA ARG A 90 -0.73 -1.60 4.21
C ARG A 90 0.53 -0.98 3.61
N TYR A 91 0.38 -0.20 2.53
CA TYR A 91 1.52 0.48 1.91
C TYR A 91 2.17 1.51 2.83
N SER A 92 1.38 2.18 3.68
CA SER A 92 1.91 3.15 4.65
C SER A 92 2.72 2.47 5.75
N THR A 93 2.25 1.33 6.26
CA THR A 93 2.97 0.53 7.25
C THR A 93 4.27 -0.03 6.70
N ALA A 94 4.26 -0.60 5.48
CA ALA A 94 5.48 -1.08 4.84
C ALA A 94 6.50 0.04 4.58
N ARG A 95 6.03 1.20 4.09
CA ARG A 95 6.85 2.41 3.94
C ARG A 95 7.50 2.82 5.26
N GLU A 96 6.75 2.84 6.35
CA GLU A 96 7.25 3.25 7.67
C GLU A 96 8.25 2.24 8.23
N ALA A 97 8.02 0.94 8.03
CA ALA A 97 8.98 -0.09 8.40
C ALA A 97 10.31 0.07 7.63
N ILE A 98 10.25 0.31 6.32
CA ILE A 98 11.46 0.55 5.51
C ILE A 98 12.16 1.85 5.94
N ASP A 99 11.41 2.92 6.22
CA ASP A 99 11.99 4.18 6.69
C ASP A 99 12.71 4.04 8.04
N ALA A 100 12.19 3.19 8.94
CA ALA A 100 12.84 2.88 10.20
C ALA A 100 14.19 2.18 9.98
N GLU A 101 14.25 1.18 9.10
CA GLU A 101 15.51 0.49 8.75
C GLU A 101 16.52 1.45 8.09
N ARG A 102 16.06 2.33 7.18
CA ARG A 102 16.90 3.37 6.57
C ARG A 102 17.51 4.31 7.60
N ARG A 103 16.72 4.76 8.59
CA ARG A 103 17.21 5.64 9.67
C ARG A 103 18.28 4.95 10.51
N LEU A 104 18.05 3.69 10.92
CA LEU A 104 19.03 2.90 11.67
C LEU A 104 20.32 2.71 10.88
N TYR A 105 20.21 2.41 9.57
CA TYR A 105 21.36 2.30 8.68
C TYR A 105 22.12 3.63 8.58
N HIS A 106 21.44 4.76 8.37
CA HIS A 106 22.09 6.07 8.25
C HIS A 106 22.92 6.46 9.48
N ILE A 107 22.43 6.17 10.68
CA ILE A 107 23.14 6.48 11.93
C ILE A 107 24.14 5.38 12.34
N GLY A 108 24.20 4.25 11.61
CA GLY A 108 25.05 3.12 11.93
C GLY A 108 24.70 2.45 13.26
N ALA A 109 23.43 2.52 13.69
CA ALA A 109 22.97 1.82 14.88
C ALA A 109 22.78 0.33 14.59
N GLU A 110 22.80 -0.51 15.63
CA GLU A 110 22.43 -1.92 15.52
C GLU A 110 21.09 -2.10 14.78
N PRO A 111 20.98 -3.02 13.80
CA PRO A 111 21.94 -4.08 13.43
C PRO A 111 22.97 -3.69 12.34
N TYR A 112 23.19 -2.40 12.10
CA TYR A 112 24.00 -1.85 10.99
C TYR A 112 25.36 -1.27 11.43
N ALA A 113 25.81 -1.58 12.65
CA ALA A 113 27.07 -1.07 13.19
C ALA A 113 28.31 -1.65 12.47
N ASP A 114 28.23 -2.90 12.00
CA ASP A 114 29.31 -3.55 11.26
C ASP A 114 29.28 -3.14 9.77
N ALA A 115 30.32 -2.45 9.33
CA ALA A 115 30.47 -1.98 7.95
C ALA A 115 30.57 -3.13 6.92
N ALA A 116 31.03 -4.32 7.32
CA ALA A 116 31.16 -5.45 6.41
C ALA A 116 29.81 -6.11 6.07
N THR A 117 28.84 -6.05 6.98
CA THR A 117 27.57 -6.79 6.87
C THR A 117 26.34 -5.89 6.75
N ARG A 118 26.42 -4.61 7.11
CA ARG A 118 25.29 -3.66 7.12
C ARG A 118 24.46 -3.61 5.82
N GLU A 119 25.10 -3.74 4.66
CA GLU A 119 24.41 -3.73 3.36
C GLU A 119 23.50 -4.95 3.21
N GLU A 120 24.06 -6.13 3.49
CA GLU A 120 23.35 -7.40 3.42
C GLU A 120 22.23 -7.46 4.45
N THR A 121 22.50 -7.00 5.67
CA THR A 121 21.49 -6.90 6.74
C THR A 121 20.32 -6.03 6.30
N LEU A 122 20.58 -4.89 5.64
CA LEU A 122 19.53 -3.98 5.20
C LEU A 122 18.67 -4.61 4.10
N VAL A 123 19.31 -5.24 3.11
CA VAL A 123 18.60 -5.94 2.02
C VAL A 123 17.74 -7.06 2.59
N ARG A 124 18.25 -7.84 3.55
CA ARG A 124 17.47 -8.89 4.24
C ARG A 124 16.29 -8.31 5.02
N ALA A 125 16.47 -7.18 5.70
CA ALA A 125 15.39 -6.51 6.42
C ALA A 125 14.28 -6.01 5.47
N VAL A 126 14.66 -5.33 4.38
CA VAL A 126 13.71 -4.87 3.34
C VAL A 126 12.97 -6.05 2.72
N THR A 127 13.70 -7.10 2.32
CA THR A 127 13.11 -8.32 1.73
C THR A 127 12.09 -8.97 2.69
N ARG A 128 12.40 -9.01 3.98
CA ARG A 128 11.49 -9.54 5.01
C ARG A 128 10.21 -8.70 5.12
N ILE A 129 10.32 -7.37 5.05
CA ILE A 129 9.15 -6.47 5.07
C ILE A 129 8.26 -6.73 3.86
N GLU A 130 8.85 -6.83 2.66
CA GLU A 130 8.13 -7.12 1.41
C GLU A 130 7.46 -8.51 1.45
N GLN A 131 8.15 -9.54 1.94
CA GLN A 131 7.59 -10.89 2.08
C GLN A 131 6.48 -10.98 3.14
N GLY A 132 6.54 -10.16 4.19
CA GLY A 132 5.46 -10.03 5.17
C GLY A 132 4.15 -9.54 4.53
N GLU A 133 4.25 -8.71 3.49
CA GLU A 133 3.09 -8.26 2.72
C GLU A 133 2.43 -9.42 1.95
N LEU A 134 3.23 -10.24 1.25
CA LEU A 134 2.77 -11.41 0.50
C LEU A 134 2.05 -12.44 1.38
N THR A 135 2.56 -12.66 2.60
CA THR A 135 1.96 -13.62 3.54
C THR A 135 0.60 -13.13 4.08
N THR A 136 0.43 -11.81 4.16
CA THR A 136 -0.86 -11.22 4.54
C THR A 136 -1.92 -11.50 3.47
N TRP A 137 -1.54 -11.47 2.18
CA TRP A 137 -2.43 -11.81 1.07
C TRP A 137 -2.80 -13.29 1.02
N THR A 138 -1.86 -14.21 1.26
CA THR A 138 -2.16 -15.64 1.27
C THR A 138 -3.10 -16.02 2.41
N ARG A 139 -2.98 -15.35 3.57
CA ARG A 139 -3.90 -15.54 4.71
C ARG A 139 -5.30 -15.02 4.39
N VAL A 140 -5.42 -13.79 3.88
CA VAL A 140 -6.72 -13.21 3.49
C VAL A 140 -7.40 -14.03 2.36
N ALA A 141 -6.62 -14.56 1.42
CA ALA A 141 -7.14 -15.44 0.38
C ALA A 141 -7.57 -16.82 0.91
N ALA A 142 -6.87 -17.36 1.91
CA ALA A 142 -7.19 -18.65 2.54
C ALA A 142 -8.41 -18.57 3.48
N GLU A 143 -8.72 -17.40 4.02
CA GLU A 143 -9.86 -17.17 4.94
C GLU A 143 -11.20 -17.00 4.20
N LYS A 144 -11.20 -16.95 2.87
CA LYS A 144 -12.43 -16.95 2.07
C LYS A 144 -13.10 -18.33 2.21
N PRO A 145 -14.29 -18.46 2.82
CA PRO A 145 -14.91 -19.75 3.04
C PRO A 145 -15.19 -20.41 1.69
N ARG A 146 -14.79 -21.67 1.54
CA ARG A 146 -15.25 -22.53 0.46
C ARG A 146 -16.73 -22.82 0.73
N THR A 147 -17.62 -22.06 0.11
CA THR A 147 -19.06 -22.36 0.01
C THR A 147 -19.36 -23.00 -1.32
#